data_AF-A0A661VKL2-F1
#
_entry.id   AF-A0A661VKL2-F1
#
_cell.length_a   1.000
_cell.length_b   1.000
_cell.length_c   1.000
_cell.angle_alpha   90.00
_cell.angle_beta   90.00
_cell.angle_gamma   90.00
#
_symmetry.space_group_name_H-M   'P 1'
#
loop_
_entity.id
_entity.type
_entity.pdbx_description
1 polymer ?
#
loop_
_entity_poly.entity_id
_entity_poly.type
_entity_poly.pdbx_seq_one_letter_code
_entity_poly.pdbx_strand_id
1 'polypeptide(L)'
;MRRVPPIFLLFLLLIGFGIGFGVNRFTHQPSQSTSTGGNLETVKQLEAEVSLLRAENEGLSSKLAELQNQVANYKEEISSLNSRIQELEAAISQKDKVISSLNADKSRLNYQLSTTQVENAKLKLQIEERNQTISRLVDDLAKAEAEKDSLNAQIAQLRKQLTPSPDHALSLGEVLGNPKFRSAAWSWHEKDEWRWKVEEIGRTYNSTHTYIPGNFDCNDMAVDLWNMLLSVRINDQPKPIKSVIVVGNLNMVGETFSECDHAWLYVFNHEGKICVLEPITGEVIYGSNPKFGAYEEGYIYEWPSDLWADLKKKW
;
A
#
# COMPACT_ATOMS: atom_id res chain seq x y z
N MET A 1 -26.02 43.82 27.68
CA MET A 1 -26.85 44.88 28.31
C MET A 1 -28.32 44.48 28.25
N ARG A 2 -28.88 43.94 29.33
CA ARG A 2 -30.33 43.80 29.51
C ARG A 2 -30.66 44.27 30.92
N ARG A 3 -31.52 45.30 30.98
CA ARG A 3 -32.01 45.96 32.19
C ARG A 3 -32.91 45.00 32.97
N VAL A 4 -32.69 44.90 34.28
CA VAL A 4 -33.61 44.28 35.24
C VAL A 4 -34.46 45.42 35.85
N PRO A 5 -35.80 45.31 35.93
CA PRO A 5 -36.63 46.33 36.57
C PRO A 5 -36.72 46.10 38.10
N PRO A 6 -36.85 47.15 38.93
CA PRO A 6 -37.06 46.98 40.36
C PRO A 6 -38.55 46.78 40.67
N ILE A 7 -38.88 45.75 41.44
CA ILE A 7 -40.25 45.45 41.91
C ILE A 7 -40.31 45.68 43.43
N PHE A 8 -41.13 46.68 43.77
CA PHE A 8 -41.88 46.91 45.02
C PHE A 8 -41.13 47.15 46.34
N LEU A 9 -40.93 48.43 46.64
CA LEU A 9 -41.07 48.97 47.99
C LEU A 9 -42.57 49.03 48.33
N LEU A 10 -43.04 48.21 49.28
CA LEU A 10 -44.37 48.36 49.87
C LEU A 10 -44.25 49.09 51.20
N PHE A 11 -44.98 50.20 51.29
CA PHE A 11 -45.16 51.06 52.46
C PHE A 11 -45.62 50.28 53.69
N LEU A 12 -45.03 50.57 54.85
CA LEU A 12 -45.65 50.32 56.15
C LEU A 12 -45.76 51.65 56.89
N LEU A 13 -46.98 52.21 56.79
CA LEU A 13 -47.42 53.44 57.41
C LEU A 13 -47.68 53.13 58.90
N LEU A 14 -46.75 53.53 59.77
CA LEU A 14 -46.93 53.45 61.21
C LEU A 14 -47.91 54.55 61.64
N ILE A 15 -49.17 54.16 61.88
CA ILE A 15 -50.15 54.99 62.57
C ILE A 15 -49.75 55.02 64.05
N GLY A 16 -49.08 56.09 64.45
CA GLY A 16 -48.89 56.43 65.86
C GLY A 16 -50.22 56.90 66.45
N PHE A 17 -50.96 56.00 67.10
CA PHE A 17 -52.12 56.36 67.91
C PHE A 17 -51.61 56.77 69.31
N GLY A 18 -51.24 58.05 69.46
CA GLY A 18 -51.03 58.67 70.77
C GLY A 18 -52.38 58.93 71.41
N ILE A 19 -52.77 58.11 72.38
CA ILE A 19 -53.94 58.38 73.24
C ILE A 19 -53.53 59.49 74.21
N GLY A 20 -53.90 60.73 73.87
CA GLY A 20 -53.86 61.86 74.80
C GLY A 20 -54.97 61.69 75.83
N PHE A 21 -54.62 61.28 77.06
CA PHE A 21 -55.52 61.41 78.21
C PHE A 21 -55.67 62.89 78.56
N GLY A 22 -56.80 63.49 78.17
CA GLY A 22 -57.26 64.77 78.69
C GLY A 22 -57.66 64.61 80.16
N VAL A 23 -56.87 65.17 81.07
CA VAL A 23 -57.26 65.33 82.48
C VAL A 23 -58.19 66.53 82.56
N ASN A 24 -59.49 66.28 82.57
CA ASN A 24 -60.49 67.30 82.86
C ASN A 24 -60.48 67.58 84.38
N ARG A 25 -59.96 68.73 84.81
CA ARG A 25 -60.07 69.18 86.20
C ARG A 25 -61.45 69.80 86.43
N PHE A 26 -62.38 69.02 86.95
CA PHE A 26 -63.56 69.55 87.63
C PHE A 26 -63.15 70.10 89.00
N THR A 27 -63.06 71.41 89.13
CA THR A 27 -63.12 72.07 90.44
C THR A 27 -64.58 72.20 90.84
N HIS A 28 -65.04 71.36 91.76
CA HIS A 28 -66.30 71.56 92.48
C HIS A 28 -66.00 72.08 93.89
N GLN A 29 -66.67 73.17 94.21
CA GLN A 29 -66.72 73.85 95.49
C GLN A 29 -67.71 73.09 96.40
N PRO A 30 -67.42 72.81 97.69
CA PRO A 30 -68.39 72.15 98.54
C PRO A 30 -69.28 73.18 99.24
N SER A 31 -70.59 73.14 98.92
CA SER A 31 -71.66 73.60 99.80
C SER A 31 -72.20 72.42 100.61
N GLN A 32 -72.58 72.71 101.86
CA GLN A 32 -72.93 71.74 102.90
C GLN A 32 -74.29 71.03 102.68
N SER A 33 -74.38 69.83 103.28
CA SER A 33 -75.54 69.20 103.97
C SER A 33 -76.17 67.92 103.37
N THR A 34 -76.26 66.90 104.25
CA THR A 34 -77.18 65.74 104.34
C THR A 34 -77.28 64.69 103.22
N SER A 35 -76.87 63.43 103.52
CA SER A 35 -77.51 62.15 103.10
C SER A 35 -76.49 61.00 103.04
N THR A 36 -76.27 60.31 104.16
CA THR A 36 -75.40 59.12 104.22
C THR A 36 -75.90 57.96 103.36
N GLY A 37 -77.18 57.96 102.95
CA GLY A 37 -77.79 56.94 102.09
C GLY A 37 -77.51 57.11 100.58
N GLY A 38 -77.45 58.34 100.08
CA GLY A 38 -77.13 58.61 98.66
C GLY A 38 -75.66 58.39 98.31
N ASN A 39 -74.78 58.63 99.28
CA ASN A 39 -73.34 58.37 99.15
C ASN A 39 -73.02 56.86 99.12
N LEU A 40 -73.83 56.02 99.75
CA LEU A 40 -73.62 54.57 99.75
C LEU A 40 -73.97 53.93 98.39
N GLU A 41 -75.04 54.40 97.75
CA GLU A 41 -75.48 53.86 96.45
C GLU A 41 -74.54 54.27 95.31
N THR A 42 -74.01 55.50 95.35
CA THR A 42 -72.96 55.97 94.43
C THR A 42 -71.63 55.23 94.62
N VAL A 43 -71.25 54.92 95.86
CA VAL A 43 -70.08 54.06 96.13
C VAL A 43 -70.24 52.68 95.51
N LYS A 44 -71.40 52.03 95.66
CA LYS A 44 -71.67 50.72 95.02
C LYS A 44 -71.61 50.76 93.50
N GLN A 45 -72.11 51.84 92.88
CA GLN A 45 -72.03 52.01 91.42
C GLN A 45 -70.58 52.18 90.94
N LEU A 46 -69.79 53.00 91.63
CA LEU A 46 -68.36 53.16 91.34
C LEU A 46 -67.57 51.87 91.56
N GLU A 47 -67.89 51.09 92.60
CA GLU A 47 -67.28 49.77 92.83
C GLU A 47 -67.59 48.79 91.68
N ALA A 48 -68.83 48.78 91.19
CA ALA A 48 -69.22 47.97 90.03
C ALA A 48 -68.49 48.41 88.75
N GLU A 49 -68.38 49.72 88.51
CA GLU A 49 -67.64 50.28 87.37
C GLU A 49 -66.14 49.95 87.44
N VAL A 50 -65.52 50.09 88.61
CA VAL A 50 -64.12 49.69 88.84
C VAL A 50 -63.93 48.19 88.60
N SER A 51 -64.88 47.36 89.01
CA SER A 51 -64.83 45.92 88.75
C SER A 51 -64.91 45.60 87.25
N LEU A 52 -65.77 46.30 86.50
CA LEU A 52 -65.89 46.15 85.05
C LEU A 52 -64.62 46.60 84.33
N LEU A 53 -64.09 47.77 84.69
CA LEU A 53 -62.84 48.29 84.12
C LEU A 53 -61.65 47.37 84.41
N ARG A 54 -61.60 46.74 85.60
CA ARG A 54 -60.57 45.72 85.91
C ARG A 54 -60.67 44.52 84.98
N ALA A 55 -61.88 43.99 84.79
CA ALA A 55 -62.10 42.85 83.89
C ALA A 55 -61.76 43.19 82.44
N GLU A 56 -62.11 44.40 81.97
CA GLU A 56 -61.73 44.87 80.64
C GLU A 56 -60.20 44.99 80.49
N ASN A 57 -59.52 45.54 81.50
CA ASN A 57 -58.08 45.70 81.48
C ASN A 57 -57.34 44.35 81.51
N GLU A 58 -57.85 43.37 82.26
CA GLU A 58 -57.37 41.98 82.22
C GLU A 58 -57.54 41.37 80.82
N GLY A 59 -58.71 41.58 80.19
CA GLY A 59 -58.98 41.13 78.82
C GLY A 59 -58.05 41.76 77.78
N LEU A 60 -57.82 43.07 77.87
CA LEU A 60 -56.87 43.79 77.03
C LEU A 60 -55.44 43.31 77.25
N SER A 61 -55.04 43.05 78.50
CA SER A 61 -53.72 42.51 78.84
C SER A 61 -53.51 41.11 78.23
N SER A 62 -54.54 40.25 78.26
CA SER A 62 -54.49 38.93 77.62
C SER A 62 -54.31 39.05 76.10
N LYS A 63 -55.10 39.93 75.46
CA LYS A 63 -54.99 40.18 74.02
C LYS A 63 -53.64 40.78 73.61
N LEU A 64 -53.07 41.65 74.45
CA LEU A 64 -51.73 42.20 74.25
C LEU A 64 -50.67 41.10 74.26
N ALA A 65 -50.74 40.17 75.23
CA ALA A 65 -49.82 39.05 75.32
C ALA A 65 -49.94 38.11 74.10
N GLU A 66 -51.17 37.84 73.63
CA GLU A 66 -51.39 37.05 72.42
C GLU A 66 -50.76 37.72 71.19
N LEU A 67 -51.01 39.01 70.98
CA LEU A 67 -50.43 39.77 69.88
C LEU A 67 -48.89 39.81 69.96
N GLN A 68 -48.31 39.93 71.17
CA GLN A 68 -46.86 39.86 71.35
C GLN A 68 -46.28 38.51 70.91
N ASN A 69 -46.95 37.40 71.26
CA ASN A 69 -46.53 36.07 70.82
C ASN A 69 -46.64 35.90 69.30
N GLN A 70 -47.72 36.39 68.68
CA GLN A 70 -47.86 36.36 67.22
C GLN A 70 -46.75 37.16 66.53
N VAL A 71 -46.42 38.35 67.04
CA VAL A 71 -45.32 39.17 66.52
C VAL A 71 -43.96 38.45 66.66
N ALA A 72 -43.72 37.75 67.77
CA ALA A 72 -42.52 36.95 67.94
C ALA A 72 -42.42 35.82 66.89
N ASN A 73 -43.51 35.06 66.71
CA ASN A 73 -43.57 34.00 65.72
C ASN A 73 -43.33 34.52 64.28
N TYR A 74 -43.98 35.63 63.91
CA TYR A 74 -43.76 36.23 62.59
C TYR A 74 -42.32 36.73 62.38
N LYS A 75 -41.65 37.21 63.43
CA LYS A 75 -40.22 37.58 63.33
C LYS A 75 -39.33 36.35 63.05
N GLU A 76 -39.62 35.22 63.70
CA GLU A 76 -38.89 33.97 63.45
C GLU A 76 -39.13 33.46 62.02
N GLU A 77 -40.38 33.48 61.55
CA GLU A 77 -40.74 33.10 60.17
C GLU A 77 -40.03 33.98 59.14
N ILE A 78 -40.02 35.30 59.34
CA ILE A 78 -39.28 36.25 58.48
C ILE A 78 -37.79 35.93 58.45
N SER A 79 -37.19 35.61 59.61
CA SER A 79 -35.76 35.24 59.69
C SER A 79 -35.46 33.95 58.90
N SER A 80 -36.33 32.95 59.03
CA SER A 80 -36.24 31.69 58.28
C SER A 80 -36.36 31.91 56.77
N LEU A 81 -37.37 32.69 56.34
CA LEU A 81 -37.58 33.03 54.93
C LEU A 81 -36.40 33.81 54.36
N ASN A 82 -35.83 34.76 55.10
CA ASN A 82 -34.64 35.50 54.68
C ASN A 82 -33.42 34.58 54.48
N SER A 83 -33.21 33.61 55.38
CA SER A 83 -32.15 32.62 55.23
C SER A 83 -32.35 31.77 53.98
N ARG A 84 -33.60 31.36 53.71
CA ARG A 84 -33.95 30.59 52.51
C ARG A 84 -33.76 31.39 51.21
N ILE A 85 -34.05 32.69 51.22
CA ILE A 85 -33.80 33.58 50.09
C ILE A 85 -32.29 33.62 49.78
N GLN A 86 -31.44 33.80 50.79
CA GLN A 86 -29.98 33.83 50.61
C GLN A 86 -29.44 32.52 50.03
N GLU A 87 -29.94 31.36 50.48
CA GLU A 87 -29.57 30.06 49.92
C GLU A 87 -29.96 29.94 48.43
N LEU A 88 -31.18 30.37 48.08
CA LEU A 88 -31.66 30.34 46.71
C LEU A 88 -30.88 31.29 45.80
N GLU A 89 -30.54 32.49 46.27
CA GLU A 89 -29.69 33.43 45.54
C GLU A 89 -28.30 32.86 45.26
N ALA A 90 -27.69 32.21 46.27
CA ALA A 90 -26.40 31.53 46.09
C ALA A 90 -26.48 30.38 45.08
N ALA A 91 -27.54 29.57 45.14
CA ALA A 91 -27.77 28.49 44.19
C ALA A 91 -27.99 28.99 42.75
N ILE A 92 -28.72 30.10 42.57
CA ILE A 92 -28.90 30.77 41.27
C ILE A 92 -27.54 31.25 40.74
N SER A 93 -26.76 31.93 41.57
CA SER A 93 -25.42 32.41 41.17
C SER A 93 -24.49 31.27 40.73
N GLN A 94 -24.54 30.12 41.42
CA GLN A 94 -23.78 28.94 41.02
C GLN A 94 -24.26 28.37 39.67
N LYS A 95 -25.58 28.28 39.47
CA LYS A 95 -26.15 27.81 38.20
C LYS A 95 -25.78 28.74 37.03
N ASP A 96 -25.77 30.04 37.23
CA ASP A 96 -25.37 31.02 36.21
C ASP A 96 -23.90 30.85 35.79
N LYS A 97 -23.00 30.55 36.74
CA LYS A 97 -21.60 30.22 36.44
C LYS A 97 -21.49 28.95 35.59
N VAL A 98 -22.25 27.91 35.92
CA VAL A 98 -22.28 26.65 35.15
C VAL A 98 -22.80 26.88 33.73
N ILE A 99 -23.91 27.63 33.59
CA ILE A 99 -24.47 27.99 32.27
C ILE A 99 -23.44 28.75 31.44
N SER A 100 -22.71 29.69 32.06
CA SER A 100 -21.66 30.46 31.38
C SER A 100 -20.53 29.57 30.89
N SER A 101 -20.07 28.61 31.71
CA SER A 101 -19.05 27.63 31.33
C SER A 101 -19.52 26.74 30.18
N LEU A 102 -20.73 26.20 30.26
CA LEU A 102 -21.30 25.33 29.23
C LEU A 102 -21.45 26.06 27.89
N ASN A 103 -21.81 27.36 27.91
CA ASN A 103 -21.87 28.17 26.71
C ASN A 103 -20.48 28.39 26.09
N ALA A 104 -19.45 28.60 26.91
CA ALA A 104 -18.08 28.70 26.42
C ALA A 104 -17.59 27.39 25.79
N ASP A 105 -17.86 26.25 26.44
CA ASP A 105 -17.53 24.92 25.91
C ASP A 105 -18.27 24.65 24.59
N LYS A 106 -19.57 24.99 24.50
CA LYS A 106 -20.36 24.88 23.27
C LYS A 106 -19.73 25.68 22.13
N SER A 107 -19.32 26.92 22.38
CA SER A 107 -18.64 27.74 21.37
C SER A 107 -17.31 27.14 20.93
N ARG A 108 -16.51 26.61 21.86
CA ARG A 108 -15.24 25.93 21.53
C ARG A 108 -15.48 24.69 20.67
N LEU A 109 -16.44 23.85 21.05
CA LEU A 109 -16.77 22.63 20.30
C LEU A 109 -17.29 22.96 18.89
N ASN A 110 -18.11 24.00 18.74
CA ASN A 110 -18.58 24.45 17.43
C ASN A 110 -17.42 24.92 16.54
N TYR A 111 -16.45 25.63 17.11
CA TYR A 111 -15.25 26.04 16.37
C TYR A 111 -14.45 24.83 15.91
N GLN A 112 -14.15 23.88 16.82
CA GLN A 112 -13.42 22.66 16.49
C GLN A 112 -14.14 21.83 15.41
N LEU A 113 -15.47 21.72 15.48
CA LEU A 113 -16.27 21.04 14.47
C LEU A 113 -16.12 21.71 13.10
N SER A 114 -16.19 23.03 13.04
CA SER A 114 -16.02 23.79 11.80
C SER A 114 -14.62 23.60 11.20
N THR A 115 -13.57 23.68 12.01
CA THR A 115 -12.19 23.42 11.56
C THR A 115 -12.04 22.01 11.01
N THR A 116 -12.55 21.01 11.73
CA THR A 116 -12.49 19.59 11.33
C THR A 116 -13.27 19.33 10.03
N GLN A 117 -14.39 20.03 9.81
CA GLN A 117 -15.15 19.94 8.56
C GLN A 117 -14.35 20.49 7.37
N VAL A 118 -13.64 21.60 7.55
CA VAL A 118 -12.78 22.19 6.51
C VAL A 118 -11.61 21.25 6.18
N GLU A 119 -10.95 20.69 7.19
CA GLU A 119 -9.85 19.74 6.99
C GLU A 119 -10.32 18.47 6.25
N ASN A 120 -11.49 17.93 6.62
CA ASN A 120 -12.08 16.79 5.90
C ASN A 120 -12.38 17.11 4.43
N ALA A 121 -12.89 18.30 4.13
CA ALA A 121 -13.14 18.73 2.75
C ALA A 121 -11.82 18.81 1.95
N LYS A 122 -10.75 19.34 2.57
CA LYS A 122 -9.42 19.41 1.95
C LYS A 122 -8.86 18.01 1.67
N LEU A 123 -8.94 17.10 2.64
CA LEU A 123 -8.46 15.72 2.47
C LEU A 123 -9.22 14.98 1.36
N LYS A 124 -10.53 15.19 1.23
CA LYS A 124 -11.32 14.63 0.12
C LYS A 124 -10.84 15.11 -1.25
N LEU A 125 -10.55 16.41 -1.39
CA LEU A 125 -10.01 16.96 -2.64
C LEU A 125 -8.62 16.38 -2.97
N GLN A 126 -7.76 16.21 -1.96
CA GLN A 126 -6.45 15.59 -2.15
C GLN A 126 -6.55 14.13 -2.59
N ILE A 127 -7.50 13.35 -2.05
CA ILE A 127 -7.74 11.97 -2.48
C ILE A 127 -8.17 11.94 -3.95
N GLU A 128 -9.08 12.82 -4.36
CA GLU A 128 -9.55 12.91 -5.75
C GLU A 128 -8.40 13.25 -6.73
N GLU A 129 -7.56 14.22 -6.39
CA GLU A 129 -6.38 14.58 -7.19
C GLU A 129 -5.39 13.42 -7.31
N ARG A 130 -5.17 12.67 -6.23
CA ARG A 130 -4.30 11.50 -6.22
C ARG A 130 -4.87 10.37 -7.07
N ASN A 131 -6.18 10.14 -7.03
CA ASN A 131 -6.85 9.15 -7.88
C ASN A 131 -6.70 9.49 -9.37
N GLN A 132 -6.86 10.76 -9.74
CA GLN A 132 -6.63 11.20 -11.13
C GLN A 132 -5.18 11.00 -11.56
N THR A 133 -4.22 11.24 -10.66
CA THR A 133 -2.80 11.00 -10.92
C THR A 133 -2.51 9.51 -11.13
N ILE A 134 -3.06 8.64 -10.28
CA ILE A 134 -2.95 7.19 -10.43
C ILE A 134 -3.51 6.74 -11.78
N SER A 135 -4.69 7.25 -12.18
CA SER A 135 -5.28 6.91 -13.49
C SER A 135 -4.33 7.24 -14.64
N ARG A 136 -3.72 8.44 -14.64
CA ARG A 136 -2.77 8.84 -15.69
C ARG A 136 -1.54 7.93 -15.72
N LEU A 137 -0.99 7.60 -14.55
CA LEU A 137 0.18 6.72 -14.45
C LEU A 137 -0.12 5.30 -14.95
N VAL A 138 -1.33 4.79 -14.73
CA VAL A 138 -1.78 3.51 -15.28
C VAL A 138 -1.84 3.56 -16.81
N ASP A 139 -2.38 4.62 -17.38
CA ASP A 139 -2.44 4.80 -18.84
C ASP A 139 -1.02 4.90 -19.46
N ASP A 140 -0.12 5.63 -18.81
CA ASP A 140 1.26 5.78 -19.26
C ASP A 140 2.05 4.46 -19.17
N LEU A 141 1.80 3.65 -18.12
CA LEU A 141 2.39 2.32 -18.00
C LEU A 141 1.94 1.41 -19.14
N ALA A 142 0.64 1.41 -19.47
CA ALA A 142 0.11 0.60 -20.56
C ALA A 142 0.72 0.98 -21.92
N LYS A 143 0.96 2.27 -22.17
CA LYS A 143 1.66 2.74 -23.37
C LYS A 143 3.12 2.26 -23.41
N ALA A 144 3.83 2.38 -22.30
CA ALA A 144 5.22 1.94 -22.21
C ALA A 144 5.36 0.41 -22.42
N GLU A 145 4.41 -0.37 -21.91
CA GLU A 145 4.34 -1.82 -22.15
C GLU A 145 4.13 -2.14 -23.64
N ALA A 146 3.21 -1.43 -24.30
CA ALA A 146 2.98 -1.61 -25.74
C ALA A 146 4.21 -1.21 -26.59
N GLU A 147 4.90 -0.14 -26.22
CA GLU A 147 6.15 0.27 -26.88
C GLU A 147 7.26 -0.76 -26.71
N LYS A 148 7.42 -1.31 -25.49
CA LYS A 148 8.37 -2.39 -25.21
C LYS A 148 8.08 -3.62 -26.08
N ASP A 149 6.82 -4.03 -26.20
CA ASP A 149 6.44 -5.18 -27.03
C ASP A 149 6.73 -4.94 -28.51
N SER A 150 6.45 -3.72 -29.00
CA SER A 150 6.80 -3.31 -30.36
C SER A 150 8.32 -3.36 -30.61
N LEU A 151 9.12 -2.83 -29.69
CA LEU A 151 10.58 -2.86 -29.78
C LEU A 151 11.12 -4.30 -29.74
N ASN A 152 10.56 -5.16 -28.90
CA ASN A 152 10.93 -6.57 -28.85
C ASN A 152 10.64 -7.30 -30.17
N ALA A 153 9.49 -7.00 -30.79
CA ALA A 153 9.17 -7.54 -32.11
C ALA A 153 10.18 -7.06 -33.18
N GLN A 154 10.55 -5.78 -33.16
CA GLN A 154 11.58 -5.23 -34.06
C GLN A 154 12.95 -5.88 -33.84
N ILE A 155 13.37 -6.10 -32.59
CA ILE A 155 14.61 -6.82 -32.26
C ILE A 155 14.59 -8.24 -32.82
N ALA A 156 13.48 -8.96 -32.67
CA ALA A 156 13.35 -10.32 -33.21
C ALA A 156 13.47 -10.33 -34.73
N GLN A 157 12.87 -9.36 -35.42
CA GLN A 157 12.98 -9.21 -36.86
C GLN A 157 14.41 -8.90 -37.31
N LEU A 158 15.07 -7.94 -36.65
CA LEU A 158 16.45 -7.56 -36.97
C LEU A 158 17.43 -8.72 -36.72
N ARG A 159 17.24 -9.50 -35.65
CA ARG A 159 18.03 -10.72 -35.42
C ARG A 159 17.92 -11.70 -36.59
N LYS A 160 16.70 -11.95 -37.08
CA LYS A 160 16.49 -12.81 -38.26
C LYS A 160 17.20 -12.29 -39.51
N GLN A 161 17.28 -10.97 -39.68
CA GLN A 161 17.97 -10.34 -40.81
C GLN A 161 19.50 -10.40 -40.69
N LEU A 162 20.04 -10.32 -39.46
CA LEU A 162 21.48 -10.31 -39.20
C LEU A 162 22.09 -11.71 -39.09
N THR A 163 21.29 -12.74 -38.86
CA THR A 163 21.74 -14.14 -38.85
C THR A 163 21.07 -14.95 -39.97
N PRO A 164 21.50 -14.81 -41.24
CA PRO A 164 21.26 -15.84 -42.24
C PRO A 164 22.17 -17.05 -41.94
N SER A 165 22.09 -17.59 -40.72
CA SER A 165 22.75 -18.83 -40.36
C SER A 165 21.95 -19.98 -40.99
N PRO A 166 22.61 -21.00 -41.54
CA PRO A 166 21.95 -22.23 -41.99
C PRO A 166 21.08 -22.81 -40.86
N ASP A 167 19.85 -23.23 -41.20
CA ASP A 167 18.84 -23.63 -40.22
C ASP A 167 19.17 -24.97 -39.54
N HIS A 168 20.03 -25.79 -40.15
CA HIS A 168 20.34 -27.15 -39.71
C HIS A 168 21.81 -27.33 -39.28
N ALA A 169 22.62 -26.28 -39.32
CA ALA A 169 24.01 -26.37 -38.86
C ALA A 169 24.07 -26.46 -37.34
N LEU A 170 24.87 -27.39 -36.85
CA LEU A 170 25.21 -27.57 -35.44
C LEU A 170 26.36 -26.63 -35.05
N SER A 171 26.38 -26.21 -33.80
CA SER A 171 27.54 -25.54 -33.21
C SER A 171 28.64 -26.54 -32.82
N LEU A 172 29.89 -26.08 -32.79
CA LEU A 172 31.04 -26.91 -32.37
C LEU A 172 30.86 -27.50 -30.96
N GLY A 173 30.20 -26.77 -30.06
CA GLY A 173 29.89 -27.21 -28.70
C GLY A 173 28.89 -28.38 -28.64
N GLU A 174 27.92 -28.42 -29.55
CA GLU A 174 26.95 -29.53 -29.66
C GLU A 174 27.60 -30.83 -30.14
N VAL A 175 28.76 -30.73 -30.80
CA VAL A 175 29.45 -31.86 -31.43
C VAL A 175 30.61 -32.39 -30.57
N LEU A 176 31.58 -31.56 -30.17
CA LEU A 176 32.82 -32.02 -29.51
C LEU A 176 32.59 -32.68 -28.13
N GLY A 177 31.49 -32.36 -27.44
CA GLY A 177 31.15 -32.93 -26.14
C GLY A 177 30.24 -34.16 -26.19
N ASN A 178 29.66 -34.49 -27.35
CA ASN A 178 28.55 -35.44 -27.41
C ASN A 178 29.03 -36.87 -27.70
N PRO A 179 28.78 -37.86 -26.81
CA PRO A 179 29.22 -39.24 -27.00
C PRO A 179 28.72 -39.90 -28.30
N LYS A 180 27.61 -39.41 -28.88
CA LYS A 180 27.05 -39.97 -30.13
C LYS A 180 28.02 -39.89 -31.32
N PHE A 181 28.90 -38.89 -31.32
CA PHE A 181 29.89 -38.68 -32.38
C PHE A 181 31.17 -39.46 -32.15
N ARG A 182 31.32 -40.20 -31.06
CA ARG A 182 32.55 -40.98 -30.82
C ARG A 182 32.54 -42.25 -31.65
N SER A 183 33.69 -42.59 -32.23
CA SER A 183 33.91 -43.89 -32.90
C SER A 183 34.05 -45.02 -31.87
N ALA A 184 33.00 -45.26 -31.08
CA ALA A 184 33.01 -46.14 -29.91
C ALA A 184 33.30 -47.62 -30.22
N ALA A 185 33.13 -48.04 -31.48
CA ALA A 185 33.49 -49.37 -31.95
C ALA A 185 35.01 -49.59 -32.03
N TRP A 186 35.81 -48.53 -31.90
CA TRP A 186 37.27 -48.55 -31.91
C TRP A 186 37.77 -48.36 -30.49
N SER A 187 38.61 -49.25 -29.98
CA SER A 187 39.11 -49.17 -28.60
C SER A 187 40.47 -48.46 -28.50
N TRP A 188 40.91 -48.12 -27.29
CA TRP A 188 42.24 -47.50 -27.05
C TRP A 188 43.40 -48.35 -27.61
N HIS A 189 43.27 -49.67 -27.58
CA HIS A 189 44.28 -50.61 -28.07
C HIS A 189 44.35 -50.64 -29.61
N GLU A 190 43.37 -50.05 -30.29
CA GLU A 190 43.21 -50.03 -31.75
C GLU A 190 43.37 -48.60 -32.30
N LYS A 191 43.95 -47.68 -31.52
CA LYS A 191 44.15 -46.28 -31.92
C LYS A 191 44.91 -46.17 -33.25
N ASP A 192 45.95 -46.99 -33.42
CA ASP A 192 46.76 -46.99 -34.63
C ASP A 192 46.01 -47.60 -35.82
N GLU A 193 45.15 -48.59 -35.59
CA GLU A 193 44.29 -49.18 -36.63
C GLU A 193 43.21 -48.18 -37.10
N TRP A 194 42.58 -47.47 -36.16
CA TRP A 194 41.63 -46.40 -36.49
C TRP A 194 42.32 -45.33 -37.32
N ARG A 195 43.49 -44.85 -36.85
CA ARG A 195 44.28 -43.82 -37.53
C ARG A 195 44.62 -44.25 -38.95
N TRP A 196 45.16 -45.46 -39.09
CA TRP A 196 45.51 -46.03 -40.38
C TRP A 196 44.29 -46.17 -41.30
N LYS A 197 43.14 -46.58 -40.78
CA LYS A 197 41.91 -46.73 -41.58
C LYS A 197 41.39 -45.40 -42.09
N VAL A 198 41.39 -44.34 -41.28
CA VAL A 198 41.00 -42.99 -41.73
C VAL A 198 41.93 -42.51 -42.84
N GLU A 199 43.24 -42.66 -42.66
CA GLU A 199 44.22 -42.28 -43.69
C GLU A 199 44.13 -43.16 -44.95
N GLU A 200 43.83 -44.45 -44.81
CA GLU A 200 43.61 -45.36 -45.93
C GLU A 200 42.40 -44.89 -46.75
N ILE A 201 41.27 -44.61 -46.11
CA ILE A 201 40.06 -44.11 -46.78
C ILE A 201 40.36 -42.81 -47.53
N GLY A 202 41.04 -41.84 -46.90
CA GLY A 202 41.42 -40.59 -47.55
C GLY A 202 42.32 -40.81 -48.77
N ARG A 203 43.37 -41.63 -48.64
CA ARG A 203 44.26 -41.98 -49.76
C ARG A 203 43.55 -42.72 -50.88
N THR A 204 42.72 -43.71 -50.54
CA THR A 204 41.96 -44.50 -51.51
C THR A 204 41.02 -43.59 -52.26
N TYR A 205 40.22 -42.78 -51.57
CA TYR A 205 39.29 -41.86 -52.21
C TYR A 205 39.99 -40.91 -53.17
N ASN A 206 41.07 -40.23 -52.73
CA ASN A 206 41.87 -39.37 -53.61
C ASN A 206 42.37 -40.13 -54.86
N SER A 207 42.89 -41.35 -54.70
CA SER A 207 43.41 -42.13 -55.83
C SER A 207 42.34 -42.65 -56.80
N THR A 208 41.09 -42.79 -56.36
CA THR A 208 40.00 -43.41 -57.15
C THR A 208 38.93 -42.43 -57.61
N HIS A 209 38.79 -41.29 -56.95
CA HIS A 209 37.79 -40.28 -57.27
C HIS A 209 38.38 -39.26 -58.25
N THR A 210 37.63 -38.93 -59.29
CA THR A 210 38.02 -37.90 -60.26
C THR A 210 37.16 -36.67 -60.02
N TYR A 211 37.77 -35.56 -59.63
CA TYR A 211 37.09 -34.28 -59.58
C TYR A 211 36.65 -33.88 -60.99
N ILE A 212 35.35 -33.70 -61.20
CA ILE A 212 34.77 -33.23 -62.45
C ILE A 212 34.25 -31.81 -62.22
N PRO A 213 34.97 -30.77 -62.71
CA PRO A 213 34.55 -29.39 -62.55
C PRO A 213 33.10 -29.19 -63.04
N GLY A 214 32.27 -28.59 -62.19
CA GLY A 214 30.85 -28.31 -62.49
C GLY A 214 29.89 -29.50 -62.34
N ASN A 215 30.38 -30.70 -61.98
CA ASN A 215 29.54 -31.86 -61.66
C ASN A 215 29.73 -32.39 -60.23
N PHE A 216 30.92 -32.21 -59.66
CA PHE A 216 31.21 -32.49 -58.26
C PHE A 216 31.85 -31.27 -57.63
N ASP A 217 31.37 -30.86 -56.46
CA ASP A 217 32.04 -29.88 -55.62
C ASP A 217 32.62 -30.55 -54.35
N CYS A 218 33.32 -29.77 -53.53
CA CYS A 218 33.89 -30.25 -52.28
C CYS A 218 32.82 -30.79 -51.29
N ASN A 219 31.56 -30.35 -51.39
CA ASN A 219 30.46 -30.84 -50.56
C ASN A 219 30.10 -32.28 -50.95
N ASP A 220 29.99 -32.57 -52.25
CA ASP A 220 29.77 -33.94 -52.74
C ASP A 220 30.89 -34.87 -52.29
N MET A 221 32.14 -34.41 -52.40
CA MET A 221 33.31 -35.19 -51.98
C MET A 221 33.33 -35.45 -50.47
N ALA A 222 32.94 -34.45 -49.66
CA ALA A 222 32.82 -34.61 -48.22
C ALA A 222 31.72 -35.61 -47.85
N VAL A 223 30.59 -35.60 -48.57
CA VAL A 223 29.48 -36.55 -48.38
C VAL A 223 29.89 -37.99 -48.72
N ASP A 224 30.62 -38.19 -49.83
CA ASP A 224 31.15 -39.51 -50.20
C ASP A 224 32.08 -40.07 -49.12
N LEU A 225 33.04 -39.27 -48.67
CA LEU A 225 33.95 -39.67 -47.60
C LEU A 225 33.22 -39.93 -46.29
N TRP A 226 32.20 -39.14 -45.97
CA TRP A 226 31.33 -39.35 -44.81
C TRP A 226 30.65 -40.73 -44.90
N ASN A 227 30.12 -41.08 -46.06
CA ASN A 227 29.52 -42.39 -46.32
C ASN A 227 30.54 -43.53 -46.21
N MET A 228 31.76 -43.34 -46.73
CA MET A 228 32.84 -44.33 -46.65
C MET A 228 33.24 -44.61 -45.20
N LEU A 229 33.42 -43.57 -44.38
CA LEU A 229 33.75 -43.69 -42.96
C LEU A 229 32.63 -44.39 -42.17
N LEU A 230 31.37 -44.03 -42.43
CA LEU A 230 30.23 -44.66 -41.78
C LEU A 230 30.07 -46.14 -42.17
N SER A 231 30.50 -46.51 -43.39
CA SER A 231 30.33 -47.86 -43.95
C SER A 231 31.49 -48.83 -43.64
N VAL A 232 32.48 -48.41 -42.85
CA VAL A 232 33.65 -49.24 -42.54
C VAL A 232 33.23 -50.58 -41.92
N ARG A 233 33.88 -51.65 -42.42
CA ARG A 233 33.75 -53.02 -41.92
C ARG A 233 35.13 -53.64 -41.68
N ILE A 234 35.23 -54.45 -40.64
CA ILE A 234 36.41 -55.27 -40.33
C ILE A 234 35.92 -56.70 -40.11
N ASN A 235 36.47 -57.67 -40.86
CA ASN A 235 36.03 -59.07 -40.83
C ASN A 235 34.50 -59.21 -41.04
N ASP A 236 33.98 -58.50 -42.05
CA ASP A 236 32.55 -58.37 -42.39
C ASP A 236 31.64 -57.75 -41.31
N GLN A 237 32.17 -57.43 -40.13
CA GLN A 237 31.43 -56.75 -39.06
C GLN A 237 31.45 -55.24 -39.24
N PRO A 238 30.31 -54.54 -39.10
CA PRO A 238 30.26 -53.08 -39.09
C PRO A 238 31.14 -52.48 -37.98
N LYS A 239 32.07 -51.61 -38.38
CA LYS A 239 32.95 -50.88 -37.46
C LYS A 239 33.00 -49.40 -37.88
N PRO A 240 31.86 -48.69 -37.80
CA PRO A 240 31.73 -47.34 -38.35
C PRO A 240 32.72 -46.38 -37.71
N ILE A 241 33.27 -45.48 -38.52
CA ILE A 241 34.02 -44.31 -38.05
C ILE A 241 33.06 -43.13 -38.09
N LYS A 242 32.87 -42.47 -36.95
CA LYS A 242 31.98 -41.33 -36.82
C LYS A 242 32.68 -40.06 -37.33
N SER A 243 31.93 -39.29 -38.11
CA SER A 243 32.34 -38.00 -38.65
C SER A 243 31.14 -37.08 -38.83
N VAL A 244 31.41 -35.78 -38.92
CA VAL A 244 30.46 -34.75 -39.35
C VAL A 244 31.07 -34.01 -40.55
N ILE A 245 30.21 -33.45 -41.39
CA ILE A 245 30.63 -32.60 -42.50
C ILE A 245 30.72 -31.18 -41.99
N VAL A 246 31.73 -30.45 -42.42
CA VAL A 246 31.94 -29.04 -42.08
C VAL A 246 32.07 -28.27 -43.37
N VAL A 247 31.37 -27.14 -43.46
CA VAL A 247 31.43 -26.23 -44.61
C VAL A 247 31.85 -24.86 -44.11
N GLY A 248 32.90 -24.29 -44.70
CA GLY A 248 33.50 -23.04 -44.25
C GLY A 248 34.41 -22.43 -45.30
N ASN A 249 35.30 -21.53 -44.88
CA ASN A 249 36.29 -20.92 -45.75
C ASN A 249 37.71 -21.04 -45.17
N LEU A 250 38.58 -21.80 -45.84
CA LEU A 250 39.94 -22.05 -45.35
C LEU A 250 40.86 -20.81 -45.32
N ASN A 251 40.43 -19.69 -45.91
CA ASN A 251 41.23 -18.48 -46.07
C ASN A 251 40.77 -17.32 -45.16
N MET A 252 39.74 -17.51 -44.33
CA MET A 252 39.26 -16.48 -43.41
C MET A 252 38.64 -17.07 -42.13
N VAL A 253 38.29 -16.17 -41.21
CA VAL A 253 37.69 -16.45 -39.90
C VAL A 253 36.50 -15.50 -39.76
N GLY A 254 35.40 -15.96 -39.20
CA GLY A 254 34.14 -15.23 -39.08
C GLY A 254 33.34 -15.15 -40.36
N GLU A 255 33.48 -16.13 -41.25
CA GLU A 255 32.75 -16.17 -42.52
C GLU A 255 31.23 -16.30 -42.32
N THR A 256 30.48 -15.68 -43.22
CA THR A 256 29.06 -15.98 -43.37
C THR A 256 28.87 -17.25 -44.18
N PHE A 257 27.69 -17.88 -44.06
CA PHE A 257 27.35 -19.08 -44.84
C PHE A 257 27.43 -18.86 -46.37
N SER A 258 27.20 -17.63 -46.83
CA SER A 258 27.39 -17.27 -48.23
C SER A 258 28.86 -17.28 -48.67
N GLU A 259 29.79 -17.00 -47.77
CA GLU A 259 31.23 -16.90 -48.01
C GLU A 259 31.95 -18.25 -47.88
N CYS A 260 31.26 -19.30 -47.43
CA CYS A 260 31.82 -20.65 -47.44
C CYS A 260 32.08 -21.13 -48.88
N ASP A 261 33.29 -21.66 -49.11
CA ASP A 261 33.79 -22.12 -50.41
C ASP A 261 34.42 -23.52 -50.35
N HIS A 262 34.48 -24.13 -49.16
CA HIS A 262 35.13 -25.42 -48.96
C HIS A 262 34.36 -26.32 -47.99
N ALA A 263 34.56 -27.63 -48.11
CA ALA A 263 33.98 -28.62 -47.21
C ALA A 263 35.01 -29.67 -46.79
N TRP A 264 34.93 -30.11 -45.54
CA TRP A 264 35.79 -31.13 -44.95
C TRP A 264 35.04 -31.97 -43.94
N LEU A 265 35.73 -32.94 -43.33
CA LEU A 265 35.15 -33.73 -42.25
C LEU A 265 35.92 -33.55 -40.95
N TYR A 266 35.19 -33.41 -39.85
CA TYR A 266 35.72 -33.77 -38.54
C TYR A 266 35.46 -35.25 -38.30
N VAL A 267 36.53 -36.01 -38.09
CA VAL A 267 36.51 -37.45 -37.85
C VAL A 267 36.90 -37.71 -36.41
N PHE A 268 36.03 -38.39 -35.66
CA PHE A 268 36.16 -38.56 -34.22
C PHE A 268 36.83 -39.88 -33.89
N ASN A 269 37.78 -39.85 -32.97
CA ASN A 269 38.26 -41.07 -32.33
C ASN A 269 37.29 -41.54 -31.21
N HIS A 270 37.66 -42.60 -30.51
CA HIS A 270 36.84 -43.16 -29.42
C HIS A 270 36.71 -42.26 -28.18
N GLU A 271 37.61 -41.30 -28.00
CA GLU A 271 37.58 -40.32 -26.90
C GLU A 271 36.73 -39.08 -27.25
N GLY A 272 36.40 -38.89 -28.54
CA GLY A 272 35.78 -37.68 -29.06
C GLY A 272 36.78 -36.60 -29.50
N LYS A 273 38.08 -36.92 -29.57
CA LYS A 273 39.05 -36.02 -30.22
C LYS A 273 38.90 -36.11 -31.73
N ILE A 274 39.02 -34.98 -32.40
CA ILE A 274 38.87 -34.87 -33.84
C ILE A 274 40.21 -34.87 -34.56
N CYS A 275 40.22 -35.43 -35.77
CA CYS A 275 41.13 -35.04 -36.84
C CYS A 275 40.30 -34.54 -38.03
N VAL A 276 40.92 -33.75 -38.90
CA VAL A 276 40.31 -33.29 -40.14
C VAL A 276 40.64 -34.27 -41.25
N LEU A 277 39.67 -34.62 -42.08
CA LEU A 277 39.89 -35.30 -43.35
C LEU A 277 39.54 -34.34 -44.49
N GLU A 278 40.55 -33.96 -45.26
CA GLU A 278 40.46 -33.05 -46.40
C GLU A 278 40.02 -33.80 -47.66
N PRO A 279 38.82 -33.55 -48.21
CA PRO A 279 38.28 -34.33 -49.32
C PRO A 279 39.08 -34.22 -50.62
N ILE A 280 39.63 -33.03 -50.92
CA ILE A 280 40.34 -32.80 -52.18
C ILE A 280 41.69 -33.53 -52.21
N THR A 281 42.40 -33.54 -51.09
CA THR A 281 43.75 -34.10 -51.01
C THR A 281 43.79 -35.48 -50.34
N GLY A 282 42.69 -35.93 -49.73
CA GLY A 282 42.67 -37.12 -48.89
C GLY A 282 43.58 -37.04 -47.65
N GLU A 283 44.13 -35.85 -47.34
CA GLU A 283 45.04 -35.63 -46.23
C GLU A 283 44.28 -35.70 -44.90
N VAL A 284 44.87 -36.39 -43.91
CA VAL A 284 44.35 -36.39 -42.54
C VAL A 284 45.21 -35.47 -41.68
N ILE A 285 44.59 -34.43 -41.13
CA ILE A 285 45.25 -33.36 -40.40
C ILE A 285 44.88 -33.48 -38.92
N TYR A 286 45.89 -33.62 -38.06
CA TYR A 286 45.74 -33.75 -36.61
C TYR A 286 45.99 -32.41 -35.92
N GLY A 287 45.43 -32.20 -34.72
CA GLY A 287 45.48 -30.91 -34.01
C GLY A 287 46.87 -30.33 -33.70
N SER A 288 47.95 -31.10 -33.80
CA SER A 288 49.32 -30.59 -33.68
C SER A 288 49.89 -30.03 -34.99
N ASN A 289 49.18 -30.18 -36.11
CA ASN A 289 49.61 -29.71 -37.43
C ASN A 289 49.29 -28.21 -37.57
N PRO A 290 50.24 -27.35 -38.00
CA PRO A 290 50.00 -25.92 -38.22
C PRO A 290 48.83 -25.62 -39.16
N LYS A 291 48.51 -26.53 -40.09
CA LYS A 291 47.35 -26.37 -41.00
C LYS A 291 46.00 -26.49 -40.29
N PHE A 292 45.94 -27.12 -39.12
CA PHE A 292 44.69 -27.46 -38.46
C PHE A 292 43.84 -26.22 -38.14
N GLY A 293 44.47 -25.09 -37.81
CA GLY A 293 43.76 -23.84 -37.47
C GLY A 293 42.84 -23.33 -38.57
N ALA A 294 43.16 -23.57 -39.85
CA ALA A 294 42.31 -23.17 -40.97
C ALA A 294 40.99 -23.97 -41.06
N TYR A 295 40.90 -25.08 -40.32
CA TYR A 295 39.76 -25.99 -40.33
C TYR A 295 38.92 -25.91 -39.05
N GLU A 296 39.22 -25.00 -38.12
CA GLU A 296 38.57 -24.93 -36.80
C GLU A 296 37.19 -24.25 -36.84
N GLU A 297 36.95 -23.41 -37.85
CA GLU A 297 35.70 -22.66 -38.04
C GLU A 297 34.92 -23.20 -39.24
N GLY A 298 33.60 -23.28 -39.09
CA GLY A 298 32.70 -23.69 -40.16
C GLY A 298 31.34 -24.14 -39.63
N TYR A 299 30.39 -24.30 -40.54
CA TYR A 299 29.04 -24.79 -40.27
C TYR A 299 29.01 -26.31 -40.32
N ILE A 300 28.57 -26.94 -39.23
CA ILE A 300 28.72 -28.38 -39.01
C ILE A 300 27.41 -29.11 -39.27
N TYR A 301 27.45 -30.22 -40.01
CA TYR A 301 26.29 -31.02 -40.36
C TYR A 301 26.51 -32.48 -39.96
N GLU A 302 25.57 -33.03 -39.20
CA GLU A 302 25.57 -34.45 -38.83
C GLU A 302 25.22 -35.34 -40.03
N TRP A 303 24.25 -34.92 -40.84
CA TRP A 303 23.75 -35.67 -41.98
C TRP A 303 23.91 -34.89 -43.29
N PRO A 304 24.24 -35.57 -44.41
CA PRO A 304 24.21 -34.95 -45.74
C PRO A 304 22.88 -34.26 -46.08
N SER A 305 21.75 -34.80 -45.61
CA SER A 305 20.42 -34.22 -45.87
C SER A 305 20.27 -32.81 -45.31
N ASP A 306 20.86 -32.54 -44.16
CA ASP A 306 20.78 -31.25 -43.45
C ASP A 306 21.63 -30.21 -44.18
N LEU A 307 22.84 -30.61 -44.60
CA LEU A 307 23.70 -29.80 -45.47
C LEU A 307 22.97 -29.39 -46.75
N TRP A 308 22.39 -30.36 -47.45
CA TRP A 308 21.68 -30.08 -48.70
C TRP A 308 20.41 -29.25 -48.49
N ALA A 309 19.74 -29.35 -47.34
CA ALA A 309 18.57 -28.53 -47.02
C ALA A 309 18.93 -27.04 -46.90
N ASP A 310 20.12 -26.72 -46.39
CA ASP A 310 20.59 -25.34 -46.28
C ASP A 310 21.27 -24.83 -47.55
N LEU A 311 22.04 -25.65 -48.26
CA LEU A 311 22.63 -25.26 -49.55
C LEU A 311 21.57 -24.95 -50.63
N LYS A 312 20.43 -25.67 -50.64
CA LYS A 312 19.31 -25.36 -51.56
C LYS A 312 18.70 -23.98 -51.36
N LYS A 313 18.87 -23.36 -50.19
CA LYS A 313 18.39 -21.99 -49.91
C LYS A 313 19.34 -20.91 -50.42
N LYS A 314 20.55 -21.28 -50.83
CA LYS A 314 21.58 -20.37 -51.39
C LYS A 314 21.34 -20.07 -52.88
N TRP A 315 20.44 -20.82 -53.56
CA TRP A 315 20.16 -20.76 -55.01
C TRP A 315 18.65 -20.70 -55.28
#